data_AF-A0A7S3HMP7-F1
#
_entry.id   AF-A0A7S3HMP7-F1
#
_cell.length_a   1.000
_cell.length_b   1.000
_cell.length_c   1.000
_cell.angle_alpha   90.00
_cell.angle_beta   90.00
_cell.angle_gamma   90.00
#
_symmetry.space_group_name_H-M   'P 1'
#
loop_
_entity.id
_entity.type
_entity.pdbx_description
1 polymer ?
#
loop_
_entity_poly.entity_id
_entity_poly.type
_entity_poly.pdbx_seq_one_letter_code
_entity_poly.pdbx_strand_id
1 'polypeptide(L)'
;ANAYGSFFDHVPSMQTYIDTKCSDRALVVYYEDLKLNHDEGIATLAKFLGVPLSPEKLQVVRDMTTFSAMSGGTVGKLSTILCRKGVSGDWVNSQLSAEQWSLLDQAFEEKLGNCKIAQPLRAWMVAPPNEGNTVA
;
A
#
# COMPACT_ATOMS: atom_id res chain seq x y z
N ALA A 1 -4.41 17.57 -14.97
CA ALA A 1 -3.64 16.31 -15.09
C ALA A 1 -2.72 16.20 -13.88
N ASN A 2 -2.59 15.02 -13.28
CA ASN A 2 -1.62 14.81 -12.20
C ASN A 2 -0.18 14.78 -12.78
N ALA A 3 0.82 15.06 -11.95
CA ALA A 3 2.22 15.15 -12.43
C ALA A 3 2.84 13.79 -12.79
N TYR A 4 2.20 12.68 -12.42
CA TYR A 4 2.77 11.33 -12.48
C TYR A 4 1.99 10.34 -13.35
N GLY A 5 0.87 10.77 -13.95
CA GLY A 5 0.05 9.92 -14.83
C GLY A 5 -0.99 9.06 -14.11
N SER A 6 -1.68 8.24 -14.89
CA SER A 6 -2.78 7.38 -14.41
C SER A 6 -2.27 6.22 -13.56
N PHE A 7 -2.90 6.00 -12.40
CA PHE A 7 -2.66 4.81 -11.57
C PHE A 7 -2.94 3.52 -12.35
N PHE A 8 -4.05 3.51 -13.10
CA PHE A 8 -4.48 2.36 -13.89
C PHE A 8 -3.54 2.03 -15.06
N ASP A 9 -2.72 2.98 -15.49
CA ASP A 9 -1.70 2.73 -16.52
C ASP A 9 -0.36 2.36 -15.86
N HIS A 10 -0.06 2.95 -14.71
CA HIS A 10 1.18 2.73 -13.97
C HIS A 10 1.30 1.30 -13.46
N VAL A 11 0.27 0.75 -12.81
CA VAL A 11 0.35 -0.56 -12.16
C VAL A 11 0.60 -1.70 -13.16
N PRO A 12 -0.13 -1.83 -14.29
CA PRO A 12 0.17 -2.85 -15.29
C PRO A 12 1.55 -2.67 -15.96
N SER A 13 1.95 -1.41 -16.19
CA SER A 13 3.27 -1.09 -16.74
C SER A 13 4.39 -1.52 -15.80
N MET A 14 4.21 -1.31 -14.48
CA MET A 14 5.16 -1.75 -13.47
C MET A 14 5.23 -3.28 -13.38
N GLN A 15 4.09 -3.97 -13.43
CA GLN A 15 4.09 -5.44 -13.49
C GLN A 15 4.89 -5.95 -14.69
N THR A 16 4.63 -5.38 -15.87
CA THR A 16 5.37 -5.73 -17.10
C THR A 16 6.86 -5.48 -16.93
N TYR A 17 7.25 -4.36 -16.31
CA TYR A 17 8.65 -4.06 -16.03
C TYR A 17 9.30 -5.05 -15.06
N ILE A 18 8.59 -5.44 -13.99
CA ILE A 18 9.05 -6.43 -13.03
C ILE A 18 9.28 -7.77 -13.74
N ASP A 19 8.27 -8.26 -14.46
CA ASP A 19 8.27 -9.55 -15.14
C ASP A 19 9.35 -9.63 -16.24
N THR A 20 9.61 -8.53 -16.94
CA THR A 20 10.51 -8.54 -18.11
C THR A 20 11.92 -8.05 -17.82
N LYS A 21 12.14 -7.24 -16.77
CA LYS A 21 13.43 -6.58 -16.51
C LYS A 21 13.99 -6.85 -15.13
N CYS A 22 13.16 -7.05 -14.12
CA CYS A 22 13.65 -7.11 -12.74
C CYS A 22 13.99 -8.53 -12.30
N SER A 23 13.28 -9.56 -12.78
CA SER A 23 13.46 -10.93 -12.29
C SER A 23 13.37 -10.96 -10.75
N ASP A 24 14.35 -11.55 -10.08
CA ASP A 24 14.52 -11.65 -8.63
C ASP A 24 15.02 -10.35 -7.96
N ARG A 25 15.26 -9.29 -8.73
CA ARG A 25 15.76 -7.99 -8.23
C ARG A 25 14.65 -6.99 -7.92
N ALA A 26 13.38 -7.41 -7.93
CA ALA A 26 12.25 -6.60 -7.49
C ALA A 26 11.50 -7.26 -6.34
N LEU A 27 11.07 -6.43 -5.40
CA LEU A 27 10.16 -6.79 -4.33
C LEU A 27 8.97 -5.82 -4.38
N VAL A 28 7.78 -6.36 -4.49
CA VAL A 28 6.54 -5.59 -4.35
C VAL A 28 6.13 -5.62 -2.89
N VAL A 29 5.90 -4.44 -2.32
CA VAL A 29 5.42 -4.27 -0.94
C VAL A 29 4.13 -3.48 -0.95
N TYR A 30 3.20 -3.86 -0.08
CA TYR A 30 1.92 -3.20 0.07
C TYR A 30 1.90 -2.35 1.33
N TYR A 31 1.38 -1.13 1.23
CA TYR A 31 1.32 -0.21 2.35
C TYR A 31 0.49 -0.80 3.50
N GLU A 32 -0.59 -1.49 3.17
CA GLU A 32 -1.50 -2.12 4.10
C GLU A 32 -0.83 -3.26 4.88
N ASP A 33 -0.03 -4.10 4.20
CA ASP A 33 0.71 -5.19 4.86
C ASP A 33 1.79 -4.64 5.81
N LEU A 34 2.50 -3.57 5.40
CA LEU A 34 3.48 -2.91 6.26
C LEU A 34 2.83 -2.30 7.52
N LYS A 35 1.57 -1.85 7.40
CA LYS A 35 0.79 -1.33 8.52
C LYS A 35 0.26 -2.43 9.42
N LEU A 36 -0.17 -3.55 8.84
CA LEU A 36 -0.75 -4.68 9.58
C LEU A 36 0.34 -5.51 10.29
N ASN A 37 1.43 -5.81 9.60
CA ASN A 37 2.52 -6.69 10.06
C ASN A 37 3.88 -6.00 9.90
N HIS A 38 4.10 -4.91 10.65
CA HIS A 38 5.28 -4.05 10.51
C HIS A 38 6.61 -4.80 10.64
N ASP A 39 6.75 -5.66 11.66
CA ASP A 39 8.00 -6.40 11.93
C ASP A 39 8.30 -7.42 10.81
N GLU A 40 7.25 -8.07 10.28
CA GLU A 40 7.35 -8.98 9.14
C GLU A 40 7.73 -8.24 7.85
N GLY A 41 7.17 -7.04 7.65
CA GLY A 41 7.56 -6.15 6.56
C GLY A 41 9.04 -5.79 6.60
N ILE A 42 9.56 -5.43 7.78
CA ILE A 42 10.99 -5.14 7.99
C ILE A 42 11.83 -6.38 7.71
N ALA A 43 11.42 -7.55 8.21
CA ALA A 43 12.13 -8.81 7.99
C ALA A 43 12.17 -9.19 6.50
N THR A 44 11.06 -9.00 5.79
CA THR A 44 10.95 -9.26 4.35
C THR A 44 11.89 -8.36 3.54
N LEU A 45 11.91 -7.05 3.85
CA LEU A 45 12.82 -6.09 3.24
C LEU A 45 14.29 -6.43 3.52
N ALA A 46 14.63 -6.75 4.78
CA ALA A 46 16.00 -7.10 5.16
C ALA A 46 16.48 -8.37 4.43
N LYS A 47 15.62 -9.39 4.36
CA LYS A 47 15.90 -10.64 3.62
C LYS A 47 16.12 -10.35 2.13
N PHE A 48 15.26 -9.55 1.51
CA PHE A 48 15.37 -9.19 0.10
C PHE A 48 16.67 -8.43 -0.20
N LEU A 49 17.08 -7.52 0.68
CA LEU A 49 18.32 -6.76 0.56
C LEU A 49 19.58 -7.55 0.96
N GLY A 50 19.43 -8.78 1.47
CA GLY A 50 20.56 -9.59 1.96
C GLY A 50 21.21 -9.02 3.24
N VAL A 51 20.47 -8.23 4.02
CA VAL A 51 20.99 -7.57 5.23
C VAL A 51 20.66 -8.42 6.47
N PRO A 52 21.67 -8.79 7.29
CA PRO A 52 21.42 -9.48 8.55
C PRO A 52 20.61 -8.61 9.53
N LEU A 53 19.46 -9.15 9.96
CA LEU A 53 18.54 -8.51 10.87
C LEU A 53 18.57 -9.21 12.23
N SER A 54 19.29 -8.62 13.19
CA SER A 54 19.25 -9.07 14.59
C SER A 54 18.00 -8.51 15.30
N PRO A 55 17.59 -9.08 16.44
CA PRO A 55 16.47 -8.55 17.22
C PRO A 55 16.65 -7.07 17.60
N GLU A 56 17.87 -6.65 17.92
CA GLU A 56 18.20 -5.27 18.27
C GLU A 56 18.04 -4.34 17.07
N LYS A 57 18.49 -4.76 15.88
CA LYS A 57 18.31 -3.98 14.64
C LYS A 57 16.83 -3.88 14.27
N LEU A 58 16.08 -4.97 14.38
CA LEU A 58 14.64 -4.98 14.13
C LEU A 58 13.93 -3.97 15.03
N GLN A 59 14.21 -4.00 16.33
CA GLN A 59 13.66 -3.06 17.30
C GLN A 59 13.96 -1.61 16.91
N VAL A 60 15.23 -1.29 16.61
CA VAL A 60 15.63 0.08 16.24
C VAL A 60 14.93 0.55 14.96
N VAL A 61 14.89 -0.28 13.91
CA VAL A 61 14.22 0.08 12.66
C VAL A 61 12.73 0.32 12.92
N ARG A 62 12.06 -0.61 13.60
CA ARG A 62 10.64 -0.52 13.93
C ARG A 62 10.28 0.77 14.63
N ASP A 63 11.04 1.14 15.66
CA ASP A 63 10.77 2.32 16.46
C ASP A 63 10.93 3.60 15.64
N MET A 64 11.95 3.64 14.75
CA MET A 64 12.21 4.77 13.85
C MET A 64 11.19 4.90 12.71
N THR A 65 10.60 3.78 12.25
CA THR A 65 9.65 3.76 11.12
C THR A 65 8.17 3.78 11.56
N THR A 66 7.90 4.04 12.84
CA THR A 66 6.52 4.31 13.28
C THR A 66 5.99 5.63 12.71
N PHE A 67 4.68 5.73 12.52
CA PHE A 67 4.05 6.97 12.04
C PHE A 67 4.33 8.16 12.99
N SER A 68 4.31 7.94 14.30
CA SER A 68 4.59 8.99 15.29
C SER A 68 6.04 9.46 15.20
N ALA A 69 7.01 8.54 15.09
CA ALA A 69 8.42 8.91 14.90
C ALA A 69 8.62 9.66 13.57
N MET A 70 8.03 9.16 12.48
CA MET A 70 8.19 9.78 11.16
C MET A 70 7.54 11.15 11.04
N SER A 71 6.32 11.31 11.57
CA SER A 71 5.61 12.59 11.60
C SER A 71 6.26 13.60 12.56
N GLY A 72 7.01 13.12 13.57
CA GLY A 72 7.81 13.94 14.49
C GLY A 72 9.09 14.53 13.92
N GLY A 73 9.40 14.32 12.64
CA GLY A 73 10.50 15.02 11.96
C GLY A 73 11.57 14.12 11.32
N THR A 74 11.47 12.79 11.43
CA THR A 74 12.42 11.86 10.77
C THR A 74 12.41 12.00 9.24
N VAL A 75 11.28 12.44 8.66
CA VAL A 75 11.14 12.73 7.21
C VAL A 75 11.57 14.17 6.86
N GLY A 76 12.20 14.88 7.80
CA GLY A 76 12.66 16.26 7.63
C GLY A 76 11.51 17.28 7.60
N LYS A 77 11.78 18.45 7.01
CA LYS A 77 10.85 19.60 6.96
C LYS A 77 9.52 19.31 6.24
N LEU A 78 9.43 18.21 5.50
CA LEU A 78 8.22 17.80 4.78
C LEU A 78 7.34 16.83 5.58
N SER A 79 7.76 16.41 6.78
CA SER A 79 6.99 15.51 7.65
C SER A 79 5.54 15.96 7.86
N THR A 80 5.30 17.25 8.08
CA THR A 80 3.95 17.81 8.26
C THR A 80 3.08 17.76 7.01
N ILE A 81 3.68 17.73 5.81
CA ILE A 81 2.97 17.67 4.54
C ILE A 81 2.75 16.21 4.12
N LEU A 82 3.73 15.33 4.35
CA LEU A 82 3.70 13.94 3.91
C LEU A 82 2.97 13.02 4.90
N CYS A 83 3.04 13.30 6.20
CA CYS A 83 2.47 12.46 7.25
C CYS A 83 1.14 13.02 7.76
N ARG A 84 0.03 12.71 7.07
CA ARG A 84 -1.31 13.22 7.44
C ARG A 84 -2.04 12.38 8.50
N LYS A 85 -2.33 11.10 8.19
CA LYS A 85 -3.07 10.19 9.09
C LYS A 85 -2.36 8.85 9.32
N GLY A 86 -1.67 8.32 8.31
CA GLY A 86 -0.96 7.06 8.44
C GLY A 86 -1.86 5.85 8.69
N VAL A 87 -3.08 5.85 8.16
CA VAL A 87 -4.07 4.77 8.29
C VAL A 87 -4.52 4.26 6.93
N SER A 88 -4.94 3.00 6.87
CA SER A 88 -5.59 2.39 5.70
C SER A 88 -7.10 2.53 5.80
N GLY A 89 -7.81 2.55 4.67
CA GLY A 89 -9.27 2.59 4.66
C GLY A 89 -9.91 3.97 4.82
N ASP A 90 -9.15 5.06 4.99
CA ASP A 90 -9.73 6.42 5.12
C ASP A 90 -10.51 6.88 3.87
N TRP A 91 -10.43 6.13 2.78
CA TRP A 91 -11.19 6.36 1.55
C TRP A 91 -12.70 6.29 1.78
N VAL A 92 -13.17 5.55 2.80
CA VAL A 92 -14.60 5.47 3.17
C VAL A 92 -15.16 6.84 3.61
N ASN A 93 -14.30 7.75 4.08
CA ASN A 93 -14.68 9.11 4.47
C ASN A 93 -14.67 10.09 3.28
N SER A 94 -14.42 9.61 2.07
CA SER A 94 -14.45 10.46 0.87
C SER A 94 -15.88 10.87 0.53
N GLN A 95 -16.01 11.98 -0.19
CA GLN A 95 -17.29 12.53 -0.63
C GLN A 95 -17.77 11.89 -1.94
N LEU A 96 -17.34 10.65 -2.23
CA LEU A 96 -17.73 9.92 -3.43
C LEU A 96 -19.11 9.29 -3.25
N SER A 97 -19.95 9.45 -4.27
CA SER A 97 -21.26 8.78 -4.39
C SER A 97 -21.12 7.27 -4.65
N ALA A 98 -22.20 6.53 -4.42
CA ALA A 98 -22.24 5.09 -4.71
C ALA A 98 -21.98 4.79 -6.19
N GLU A 99 -22.49 5.62 -7.10
CA GLU A 99 -22.26 5.50 -8.54
C GLU A 99 -20.78 5.69 -8.88
N GLN A 100 -20.11 6.66 -8.26
CA GLN A 100 -18.68 6.89 -8.45
C GLN A 100 -17.82 5.73 -7.92
N TRP A 101 -18.22 5.12 -6.79
CA TRP A 101 -17.58 3.91 -6.29
C TRP A 101 -17.76 2.74 -7.25
N SER A 102 -18.97 2.53 -7.76
CA SER A 102 -19.24 1.47 -8.74
C SER A 102 -18.42 1.66 -10.02
N LEU A 103 -18.25 2.90 -10.49
CA LEU A 103 -17.39 3.21 -11.63
C LEU A 103 -15.90 2.92 -11.34
N LEU A 104 -15.44 3.17 -10.11
CA LEU A 104 -14.09 2.85 -9.70
C LEU A 104 -13.86 1.33 -9.64
N ASP A 105 -14.79 0.58 -9.05
CA ASP A 105 -14.76 -0.88 -9.02
C ASP A 105 -14.72 -1.45 -10.45
N GLN A 106 -15.58 -0.95 -11.35
CA GLN A 106 -15.57 -1.36 -12.75
C GLN A 106 -14.22 -1.08 -13.42
N ALA A 107 -13.68 0.14 -13.25
CA ALA A 107 -12.38 0.50 -13.82
C ALA A 107 -11.23 -0.36 -13.25
N PHE A 108 -11.31 -0.77 -11.99
CA PHE A 108 -10.36 -1.68 -11.38
C PHE A 108 -10.42 -3.06 -12.03
N GLU A 109 -11.61 -3.65 -12.15
CA GLU A 109 -11.74 -4.99 -12.75
C GLU A 109 -11.32 -4.97 -14.22
N GLU A 110 -11.74 -3.97 -14.99
CA GLU A 110 -11.40 -3.84 -16.42
C GLU A 110 -9.91 -3.69 -16.67
N LYS A 111 -9.21 -2.87 -15.87
CA LYS A 111 -7.81 -2.50 -16.14
C LYS A 111 -6.80 -3.30 -15.32
N LEU A 112 -7.16 -3.71 -14.11
CA LEU A 112 -6.28 -4.32 -13.13
C LEU A 112 -6.69 -5.75 -12.72
N GLY A 113 -7.85 -6.24 -13.17
CA GLY A 113 -8.35 -7.58 -12.83
C GLY A 113 -7.39 -8.73 -13.21
N ASN A 114 -6.55 -8.55 -14.22
CA ASN A 114 -5.51 -9.52 -14.62
C ASN A 114 -4.10 -9.15 -14.12
N CYS A 115 -3.97 -8.07 -13.36
CA CYS A 115 -2.71 -7.60 -12.81
C CYS A 115 -2.46 -8.24 -11.45
N LYS A 116 -1.55 -9.22 -11.40
CA LYS A 116 -1.13 -9.95 -10.20
C LYS A 116 -0.73 -9.03 -9.06
N ILE A 117 0.02 -7.96 -9.34
CA ILE A 117 0.45 -7.01 -8.30
C ILE A 117 -0.68 -6.09 -7.83
N ALA A 118 -1.81 -6.03 -8.53
CA ALA A 118 -2.98 -5.28 -8.08
C ALA A 118 -3.92 -6.14 -7.22
N GLN A 119 -3.90 -7.47 -7.36
CA GLN A 119 -4.84 -8.36 -6.67
C GLN A 119 -4.87 -8.17 -5.15
N PRO A 120 -3.74 -8.05 -4.44
CA PRO A 120 -3.76 -7.85 -2.98
C PRO A 120 -4.43 -6.52 -2.56
N LEU A 121 -4.41 -5.50 -3.43
CA LEU A 121 -5.08 -4.22 -3.16
C LEU A 121 -6.60 -4.38 -3.12
N ARG A 122 -7.16 -5.34 -3.88
CA ARG A 122 -8.61 -5.51 -3.99
C ARG A 122 -9.27 -5.78 -2.64
N ALA A 123 -8.60 -6.53 -1.77
CA ALA A 123 -9.07 -6.83 -0.41
C ALA A 123 -9.29 -5.58 0.45
N TRP A 124 -8.58 -4.49 0.15
CA TRP A 124 -8.65 -3.23 0.89
C TRP A 124 -9.55 -2.18 0.24
N MET A 125 -10.09 -2.48 -0.93
CA MET A 125 -10.97 -1.61 -1.72
C MET A 125 -12.44 -1.96 -1.59
N VAL A 126 -12.77 -3.10 -0.98
CA VAL A 126 -14.15 -3.45 -0.64
C VAL A 126 -14.47 -2.83 0.71
N ALA A 127 -15.56 -2.06 0.80
CA ALA A 127 -16.02 -1.56 2.09
C ALA A 127 -16.32 -2.78 2.98
N PRO A 128 -15.93 -2.79 4.27
CA PRO A 128 -16.42 -3.82 5.17
C PRO A 128 -17.96 -3.82 5.05
N PRO A 129 -18.60 -5.00 4.94
CA PRO A 129 -20.06 -5.05 4.94
C PRO A 129 -20.51 -4.29 6.18
N ASN A 130 -21.39 -3.31 6.01
CA ASN A 130 -22.04 -2.63 7.11
C ASN A 130 -22.40 -3.71 8.16
N GLU A 131 -21.90 -3.58 9.39
CA GLU A 131 -22.38 -4.37 10.52
C GLU A 131 -23.89 -4.09 10.64
N GLY A 132 -24.70 -4.87 9.94
CA GLY A 132 -26.07 -4.50 9.62
C GLY A 132 -26.70 -5.24 8.44
N ASN A 133 -25.91 -5.89 7.57
CA ASN A 133 -26.46 -6.82 6.57
C ASN A 133 -25.82 -8.21 6.69
N THR A 134 -26.12 -8.90 7.78
CA THR A 134 -26.23 -10.36 7.76
C THR A 134 -27.36 -10.73 6.81
N VAL A 135 -27.02 -11.28 5.65
CA VAL A 135 -27.97 -12.06 4.84
C VAL A 135 -27.68 -13.53 5.12
N ALA A 136 -28.75 -14.22 5.47
CA ALA A 136 -28.82 -15.64 5.81
C ALA A 136 -28.42 -16.56 4.65
#